data_AF-A0A357CYZ8-F1
#
_entry.id   AF-A0A357CYZ8-F1
#
_cell.length_a   1.000
_cell.length_b   1.000
_cell.length_c   1.000
_cell.angle_alpha   90.00
_cell.angle_beta   90.00
_cell.angle_gamma   90.00
#
_symmetry.space_group_name_H-M   'P 1'
#
loop_
_entity.id
_entity.type
_entity.pdbx_description
1 polymer ?
#
loop_
_entity_poly.entity_id
_entity_poly.type
_entity_poly.pdbx_seq_one_letter_code
_entity_poly.pdbx_strand_id
1 'polypeptide(L)'
;MPVMLISLISFYFGYVAAVSGSDGLLTKIAMLLPFSSPFIMPFKLLNGSVATVDIILSIVLLIILIIIFAYISIRIYSASVLNYGKKQKLWALYKTKL
;
A
#
# COMPACT_ATOMS: atom_id res chain seq x y z
N MET A 1 -10.85 -8.35 10.52
CA MET A 1 -11.66 -8.18 9.29
C MET A 1 -11.37 -6.91 8.48
N PRO A 2 -10.95 -5.75 9.04
CA PRO A 2 -10.66 -4.56 8.23
C PRO A 2 -9.51 -4.73 7.23
N VAL A 3 -8.42 -5.39 7.65
CA VAL A 3 -7.26 -5.67 6.78
C VAL A 3 -7.66 -6.52 5.57
N MET A 4 -8.52 -7.52 5.79
CA MET A 4 -9.01 -8.40 4.73
C MET A 4 -9.79 -7.64 3.65
N LEU A 5 -10.62 -6.66 4.03
CA LEU A 5 -11.36 -5.83 3.07
C LEU A 5 -10.40 -5.02 2.19
N ILE A 6 -9.36 -4.43 2.78
CA ILE A 6 -8.34 -3.67 2.05
C ILE A 6 -7.60 -4.59 1.08
N SER A 7 -7.20 -5.78 1.52
CA SER A 7 -6.54 -6.77 0.67
C SER A 7 -7.42 -7.23 -0.48
N LEU A 8 -8.71 -7.47 -0.23
CA LEU A 8 -9.68 -7.85 -1.27
C LEU A 8 -9.85 -6.76 -2.34
N ILE A 9 -10.03 -5.51 -1.92
CA ILE A 9 -10.16 -4.38 -2.85
C ILE A 9 -8.88 -4.25 -3.70
N SER A 10 -7.72 -4.36 -3.06
CA SER A 10 -6.42 -4.25 -3.74
C SER A 10 -6.19 -5.39 -4.73
N PHE A 11 -6.60 -6.61 -4.36
CA PHE A 11 -6.56 -7.78 -5.21
C PHE A 11 -7.48 -7.62 -6.43
N TYR A 12 -8.75 -7.27 -6.23
CA TYR A 12 -9.71 -7.11 -7.34
C TYR A 12 -9.28 -5.98 -8.28
N PHE A 13 -8.75 -4.89 -7.76
CA PHE A 13 -8.21 -3.81 -8.57
C PHE A 13 -7.04 -4.29 -9.45
N GLY A 14 -6.08 -5.01 -8.87
CA GLY A 14 -4.97 -5.60 -9.61
C GLY A 14 -5.41 -6.65 -10.62
N TYR A 15 -6.40 -7.48 -10.26
CA TYR A 15 -6.94 -8.53 -11.12
C TYR A 15 -7.65 -7.97 -12.35
N VAL A 16 -8.54 -6.97 -12.17
CA VAL A 16 -9.24 -6.34 -13.30
C VAL A 16 -8.24 -5.69 -14.27
N ALA A 17 -7.22 -5.02 -13.74
CA ALA A 17 -6.17 -4.40 -14.53
C ALA A 17 -5.23 -5.41 -15.22
N ALA A 18 -5.15 -6.65 -14.72
CA ALA A 18 -4.38 -7.73 -15.31
C ALA A 18 -5.15 -8.41 -16.45
N VAL A 19 -6.45 -8.64 -16.27
CA VAL A 19 -7.32 -9.35 -17.23
C VAL A 19 -7.81 -8.44 -18.36
N SER A 20 -7.76 -7.11 -18.18
CA SER A 20 -8.15 -6.15 -19.23
C SER A 20 -7.29 -6.19 -20.51
N GLY A 21 -6.19 -6.95 -20.52
CA GLY A 21 -5.38 -7.26 -21.72
C GLY A 21 -4.72 -6.07 -22.41
N SER A 22 -4.93 -4.86 -21.91
CA SER A 22 -4.43 -3.61 -22.46
C SER A 22 -3.36 -3.04 -21.54
N ASP A 23 -2.20 -2.69 -22.08
CA ASP A 23 -1.16 -1.91 -21.39
C ASP A 23 -1.57 -0.42 -21.26
N GLY A 24 -2.80 -0.21 -20.83
CA GLY A 24 -3.37 1.11 -20.61
C GLY A 24 -2.92 1.74 -19.30
N LEU A 25 -3.38 2.98 -19.08
CA LEU A 25 -3.11 3.74 -17.85
C LEU A 25 -3.52 2.98 -16.59
N LEU A 26 -4.61 2.22 -16.62
CA LEU A 26 -5.10 1.44 -15.48
C LEU A 26 -4.08 0.41 -15.01
N THR A 27 -3.53 -0.37 -15.94
CA THR A 27 -2.52 -1.40 -15.66
C THR A 27 -1.24 -0.77 -15.12
N LYS A 28 -0.82 0.37 -15.70
CA LYS A 28 0.36 1.11 -15.23
C LYS A 28 0.18 1.66 -13.81
N ILE A 29 -1.01 2.16 -13.48
CA ILE A 29 -1.33 2.61 -12.12
C ILE A 29 -1.36 1.43 -11.14
N ALA A 30 -2.00 0.32 -11.53
CA ALA A 30 -2.11 -0.87 -10.68
C ALA A 30 -0.74 -1.52 -10.38
N MET A 31 0.20 -1.44 -11.31
CA MET A 31 1.59 -1.86 -11.13
C MET A 31 2.36 -1.02 -10.12
N LEU A 32 2.12 0.30 -10.09
CA LEU A 32 2.90 1.23 -9.27
C LEU A 32 2.28 1.45 -7.89
N LEU A 33 0.96 1.29 -7.76
CA LEU A 33 0.27 1.41 -6.48
C LEU A 33 0.69 0.26 -5.54
N PRO A 34 1.32 0.53 -4.39
CA PRO A 34 1.93 -0.50 -3.56
C PRO A 34 1.00 -1.60 -3.05
N PHE A 35 -0.29 -1.31 -2.85
CA PHE A 35 -1.23 -2.31 -2.36
C PHE A 35 -1.67 -3.29 -3.46
N SER A 36 -1.69 -2.87 -4.72
CA SER A 36 -2.09 -3.72 -5.86
C SER A 36 -0.90 -4.32 -6.61
N SER A 37 0.27 -3.69 -6.54
CA SER A 37 1.50 -4.16 -7.20
C SER A 37 1.87 -5.61 -6.87
N PRO A 38 1.77 -6.13 -5.63
CA PRO A 38 2.12 -7.53 -5.34
C PRO A 38 1.16 -8.54 -5.98
N PHE A 39 -0.02 -8.11 -6.44
CA PHE A 39 -0.99 -8.98 -7.10
C PHE A 39 -0.82 -8.99 -8.64
N ILE A 40 -0.52 -7.84 -9.25
CA ILE A 40 -0.43 -7.72 -10.72
C ILE A 40 0.96 -8.01 -11.29
N MET A 41 2.04 -7.63 -10.58
CA MET A 41 3.40 -7.75 -11.11
C MET A 41 3.83 -9.21 -11.37
N PRO A 42 3.56 -10.19 -10.49
CA PRO A 42 3.88 -11.59 -10.77
C PRO A 42 3.15 -12.11 -12.02
N PHE A 43 1.87 -11.75 -12.18
CA PHE A 43 1.09 -12.15 -13.34
C PHE A 43 1.71 -11.62 -14.63
N LYS A 44 2.10 -10.35 -14.67
CA LYS A 44 2.69 -9.79 -15.89
C LYS A 44 4.14 -10.21 -16.14
N LEU A 45 4.90 -10.50 -15.09
CA LEU A 45 6.23 -11.12 -15.19
C LEU A 45 6.15 -12.46 -15.92
N LEU A 46 5.17 -13.30 -15.56
CA LEU A 46 4.95 -14.59 -16.21
C LEU A 46 4.49 -14.47 -17.67
N ASN A 47 3.78 -13.39 -18.01
CA ASN A 47 3.35 -13.11 -19.37
C ASN A 47 4.40 -12.31 -20.19
N GLY A 48 5.59 -12.04 -19.63
CA GLY A 48 6.70 -11.38 -20.32
C GLY A 48 6.46 -9.91 -20.71
N SER A 49 5.49 -9.23 -20.10
CA SER A 49 5.00 -7.91 -20.55
C SER A 49 5.36 -6.76 -19.58
N VAL A 50 6.54 -6.79 -18.95
CA VAL A 50 6.94 -5.77 -17.95
C VAL A 50 8.39 -5.34 -18.12
N ALA A 51 8.61 -4.03 -18.15
CA ALA A 51 9.95 -3.45 -18.14
C ALA A 51 10.61 -3.57 -16.76
N THR A 52 11.92 -3.87 -16.72
CA THR A 52 12.67 -3.99 -15.46
C THR A 52 12.60 -2.73 -14.60
N VAL A 53 12.52 -1.56 -15.23
CA VAL A 53 12.40 -0.26 -14.55
C VAL A 53 11.10 -0.17 -13.74
N ASP A 54 9.98 -0.63 -14.29
CA ASP A 54 8.68 -0.59 -13.61
C ASP A 54 8.65 -1.51 -12.38
N ILE A 55 9.35 -2.65 -12.46
CA ILE A 55 9.50 -3.58 -11.33
C ILE A 55 10.25 -2.89 -10.20
N ILE A 56 11.43 -2.32 -10.47
CA ILE A 56 12.25 -1.63 -9.48
C ILE A 56 11.45 -0.49 -8.85
N LEU A 57 10.77 0.32 -9.67
CA LEU A 57 9.99 1.45 -9.19
C LEU A 57 8.85 1.00 -8.26
N SER A 58 8.14 -0.09 -8.61
CA SER A 58 7.07 -0.64 -7.78
C SER A 58 7.58 -1.13 -6.41
N ILE A 59 8.76 -1.75 -6.37
CA ILE A 59 9.39 -2.23 -5.13
C ILE A 59 9.81 -1.05 -4.26
N VAL A 60 10.43 -0.02 -4.85
CA VAL A 60 10.84 1.19 -4.12
C VAL A 60 9.62 1.90 -3.52
N LEU A 61 8.55 2.09 -4.30
CA LEU A 61 7.30 2.68 -3.79
C LEU A 61 6.69 1.85 -2.67
N LEU A 62 6.76 0.52 -2.76
CA LEU A 62 6.26 -0.38 -1.73
C LEU A 62 7.06 -0.26 -0.43
N ILE A 63 8.39 -0.20 -0.49
CA ILE A 63 9.26 0.01 0.68
C ILE A 63 8.98 1.39 1.32
N ILE A 64 8.87 2.45 0.51
CA ILE A 64 8.57 3.80 1.01
C ILE A 64 7.24 3.79 1.78
N LEU A 65 6.21 3.15 1.22
CA LEU A 65 4.90 3.08 1.87
C LEU A 65 4.97 2.33 3.20
N ILE A 66 5.72 1.22 3.28
CA ILE A 66 5.93 0.48 4.53
C ILE A 66 6.57 1.38 5.59
N ILE A 67 7.60 2.14 5.23
CA ILE A 67 8.29 3.06 6.15
C ILE A 67 7.32 4.12 6.68
N ILE A 68 6.49 4.70 5.80
CA ILE A 68 5.48 5.70 6.19
C ILE A 68 4.49 5.10 7.19
N PHE A 69 3.92 3.93 6.90
CA PHE A 69 2.96 3.28 7.80
C PHE A 69 3.60 2.82 9.11
N ALA A 70 4.85 2.36 9.08
CA ALA A 70 5.60 2.01 10.29
C ALA A 70 5.79 3.26 11.17
N TYR A 71 6.18 4.39 10.59
CA TYR A 71 6.34 5.65 11.31
C TYR A 71 5.03 6.13 11.96
N ILE A 72 3.94 6.08 11.20
CA ILE A 72 2.60 6.43 11.71
C ILE A 72 2.19 5.47 12.83
N SER A 73 2.38 4.17 12.64
CA SER A 73 2.08 3.14 13.64
C SER A 73 2.83 3.37 14.95
N ILE A 74 4.13 3.68 14.88
CA ILE A 74 4.97 3.98 16.04
C ILE A 74 4.42 5.20 16.79
N ARG A 75 4.12 6.30 16.09
CA ARG A 75 3.56 7.50 16.72
C ARG A 75 2.23 7.23 17.42
N ILE A 76 1.31 6.51 16.77
CA ILE A 76 0.00 6.16 17.35
C ILE A 76 0.19 5.28 18.59
N TYR A 77 1.09 4.29 18.52
CA TYR A 77 1.37 3.39 19.63
C TYR A 77 1.96 4.15 20.83
N SER A 78 3.02 4.93 20.63
CA SER A 78 3.66 5.72 21.69
C SER A 78 2.68 6.67 22.37
N ALA A 79 1.84 7.37 21.60
CA ALA A 79 0.87 8.30 22.16
C ALA A 79 -0.31 7.61 22.89
N SER A 80 -0.66 6.37 22.51
CA SER A 80 -1.69 5.58 23.17
C SER A 80 -1.18 5.00 24.50
N VAL A 81 0.08 4.56 24.54
CA VAL A 81 0.71 4.01 25.75
C VAL A 81 0.88 5.08 26.84
N LEU A 82 1.12 6.35 26.49
CA LEU A 82 1.28 7.42 27.47
C LEU A 82 -0.04 7.96 28.06
N ASN A 83 -1.21 7.58 27.52
CA ASN A 83 -2.50 8.17 27.89
C ASN A 83 -3.55 7.11 28.26
N TYR A 84 -3.39 6.48 29.43
CA TYR A 84 -4.28 5.41 29.93
C TYR A 84 -5.72 5.84 30.31
N GLY A 85 -6.07 7.13 30.25
CA GLY A 85 -7.35 7.63 30.81
C GLY A 85 -8.25 8.46 29.89
N LYS A 86 -7.82 8.84 28.67
CA LYS A 86 -8.63 9.69 27.76
C LYS A 86 -8.65 9.12 26.34
N LYS A 87 -9.84 9.02 25.72
CA LYS A 87 -10.03 8.74 24.29
C LYS A 87 -9.22 9.75 23.47
N GLN A 88 -8.11 9.30 22.89
CA GLN A 88 -7.27 10.12 22.02
C GLN A 88 -7.97 10.25 20.66
N LYS A 89 -8.40 11.47 20.30
CA LYS A 89 -8.85 11.77 18.94
C LYS A 89 -7.61 11.78 18.03
N LEU A 90 -7.73 11.25 16.80
CA LEU A 90 -6.62 11.19 15.82
C LEU A 90 -5.90 12.54 15.63
N TRP A 91 -6.63 13.65 15.76
CA TRP A 91 -6.09 15.02 15.72
C TRP A 91 -5.14 15.37 16.88
N ALA A 92 -5.35 14.82 18.08
CA ALA A 92 -4.50 15.08 19.23
C ALA A 92 -3.10 14.42 19.11
N LEU A 93 -2.99 13.36 18.30
CA LEU A 93 -1.75 12.63 18.02
C LEU A 93 -0.76 13.43 17.16
N TYR A 94 -1.24 14.42 16.39
CA TYR A 94 -0.36 15.32 15.63
C TYR A 94 0.30 16.39 16.52
N LYS A 95 -0.28 16.68 17.69
CA LYS A 95 0.21 17.70 18.64
C LYS A 95 1.16 17.16 19.69
N THR A 96 1.24 15.85 19.87
CA THR A 96 2.20 15.23 20.79
C THR A 96 3.58 15.31 20.14
N LYS A 97 4.36 16.32 20.55
CA LYS A 97 5.81 16.32 20.34
C LYS A 97 6.36 15.09 21.04
N LEU A 98 6.90 14.15 20.27
CA LEU A 98 8.07 13.41 20.71
C LEU A 98 9.20 14.42 20.98
#